data_AF-A0A1I7TU02-F1
#
_entry.id   AF-A0A1I7TU02-F1
#
_cell.length_a   1.000
_cell.length_b   1.000
_cell.length_c   1.000
_cell.angle_alpha   90.00
_cell.angle_beta   90.00
_cell.angle_gamma   90.00
#
_symmetry.space_group_name_H-M   'P 1'
#
loop_
_entity.id
_entity.type
_entity.pdbx_description
1 polymer ?
#
loop_
_entity_poly.entity_id
_entity_poly.type
_entity_poly.pdbx_seq_one_letter_code
_entity_poly.pdbx_strand_id
1 'polypeptide(L)'
;MFPFLRLPFLCIQDVTDMWDIDELYHFSLLSKKAKRISKRRKENDLEVYLNMYFCVLTIRRNGEDVCRMVYKQKKFLFNREEIPSFDPDFSSFFQLTQHFLDVFNCCLQQIDFKLKRRLTENHLIEIINWLNNSKTEIRGVVIKGATWSMLELYMNRFRKTIRQLYFNDKKFKNEGGYICKSVNFGIKDSFLSLHNSPWFHLDCILNLNCEQISGNKLNFTAEDLNVFLRSWQEGKTNREAKQVVLSTSSPRDVKEVLKGCGGELMDPRTNKLKFRILRQNKYEDIWIRGGIYIRRNDGCLAVMQTNSYRPYTEDEDVSEEQVEVYLKYRDNWNSENSHDQLNETFFSFYIF
;
A
#
# COMPACT_ATOMS: atom_id res chain seq x y z
N MET A 1 -13.45 -49.99 5.76
CA MET A 1 -13.45 -48.54 5.42
C MET A 1 -14.75 -47.94 5.97
N PHE A 2 -14.67 -46.98 6.88
CA PHE A 2 -15.84 -46.36 7.51
C PHE A 2 -16.40 -45.24 6.62
N PRO A 3 -17.70 -45.25 6.26
CA PRO A 3 -18.26 -44.31 5.28
C PRO A 3 -18.61 -42.96 5.95
N PHE A 4 -17.59 -42.19 6.34
CA PHE A 4 -17.74 -40.91 7.07
C PHE A 4 -18.80 -39.97 6.45
N LEU A 5 -18.81 -39.81 5.12
CA LEU A 5 -19.77 -38.95 4.42
C LEU A 5 -21.22 -39.47 4.44
N ARG A 6 -21.50 -40.66 4.97
CA ARG A 6 -22.86 -41.21 5.16
C ARG A 6 -23.41 -40.95 6.57
N LEU A 7 -22.60 -40.39 7.47
CA LEU A 7 -23.06 -40.02 8.80
C LEU A 7 -24.10 -38.90 8.77
N PRO A 8 -24.93 -38.78 9.82
CA PRO A 8 -25.76 -37.60 10.04
C PRO A 8 -24.92 -36.33 9.97
N PHE A 9 -25.53 -35.26 9.47
CA PHE A 9 -24.82 -34.00 9.22
C PHE A 9 -24.15 -33.43 10.47
N LEU A 10 -24.80 -33.51 11.64
CA LEU A 10 -24.25 -33.02 12.91
C LEU A 10 -22.96 -33.76 13.29
N CYS A 11 -22.94 -35.09 13.21
CA CYS A 11 -21.74 -35.87 13.50
C CYS A 11 -20.57 -35.54 12.55
N ILE A 12 -20.87 -35.27 11.28
CA ILE A 12 -19.85 -34.83 10.33
C ILE A 12 -19.31 -33.47 10.76
N GLN A 13 -20.19 -32.54 11.11
CA GLN A 13 -19.82 -31.19 11.51
C GLN A 13 -18.94 -31.20 12.77
N ASP A 14 -19.34 -31.93 13.82
CA ASP A 14 -18.59 -32.06 15.07
C ASP A 14 -17.16 -32.55 14.82
N VAL A 15 -16.98 -33.51 13.91
CA VAL A 15 -15.65 -34.01 13.54
C VAL A 15 -14.87 -32.97 12.73
N THR A 16 -15.51 -32.32 11.75
CA THR A 16 -14.83 -31.33 10.91
C THR A 16 -14.47 -30.04 11.65
N ASP A 17 -15.19 -29.70 12.71
CA ASP A 17 -14.91 -28.51 13.52
C ASP A 17 -13.63 -28.68 14.36
N MET A 18 -13.22 -29.93 14.63
CA MET A 18 -11.96 -30.28 15.31
C MET A 18 -10.73 -30.29 14.38
N TRP A 19 -10.93 -30.21 13.06
CA TRP A 19 -9.82 -30.32 12.10
C TRP A 19 -9.05 -29.02 11.94
N ASP A 20 -7.77 -29.16 11.65
CA ASP A 20 -6.92 -28.03 11.28
C ASP A 20 -7.19 -27.57 9.84
N ILE A 21 -6.64 -26.41 9.48
CA ILE A 21 -6.83 -25.78 8.16
C ILE A 21 -6.38 -26.71 7.03
N ASP A 22 -5.27 -27.42 7.23
CA ASP A 22 -4.71 -28.35 6.26
C ASP A 22 -5.58 -29.60 6.09
N GLU A 23 -6.06 -30.19 7.18
CA GLU A 23 -6.97 -31.33 7.15
C GLU A 23 -8.28 -30.98 6.43
N LEU A 24 -8.88 -29.83 6.77
CA LEU A 24 -10.09 -29.34 6.12
C LEU A 24 -9.89 -29.03 4.64
N TYR A 25 -8.73 -28.45 4.29
CA TYR A 25 -8.37 -28.21 2.90
C TYR A 25 -8.26 -29.53 2.13
N HIS A 26 -7.51 -30.52 2.63
CA HIS A 26 -7.39 -31.81 1.95
C HIS A 26 -8.74 -32.52 1.82
N PHE A 27 -9.56 -32.50 2.89
CA PHE A 27 -10.90 -33.05 2.83
C PHE A 27 -11.76 -32.37 1.77
N SER A 28 -11.69 -31.04 1.66
CA SER A 28 -12.47 -30.27 0.69
C SER A 28 -12.17 -30.63 -0.77
N LEU A 29 -11.00 -31.22 -1.05
CA LEU A 29 -10.60 -31.68 -2.39
C LEU A 29 -11.24 -33.02 -2.78
N LEU A 30 -11.77 -33.80 -1.82
CA LEU A 30 -12.25 -35.16 -2.07
C LEU A 30 -13.54 -35.21 -2.89
N SER A 31 -14.45 -34.25 -2.70
CA SER A 31 -15.72 -34.20 -3.43
C SER A 31 -16.43 -32.85 -3.29
N LYS A 32 -17.45 -32.60 -4.13
CA LYS A 32 -18.36 -31.45 -3.98
C LYS A 32 -19.06 -31.44 -2.62
N LYS A 33 -19.40 -32.62 -2.06
CA LYS A 33 -20.02 -32.72 -0.73
C LYS A 33 -19.03 -32.32 0.35
N ALA A 34 -17.79 -32.82 0.28
CA ALA A 34 -16.73 -32.46 1.23
C ALA A 34 -16.43 -30.95 1.19
N LYS A 35 -16.29 -30.35 -0.02
CA LYS A 35 -16.16 -28.90 -0.18
C LYS A 35 -17.29 -28.13 0.51
N ARG A 36 -18.54 -28.55 0.33
CA ARG A 36 -19.71 -27.91 0.97
C ARG A 36 -19.70 -28.02 2.49
N ILE A 37 -19.16 -29.10 3.03
CA ILE A 37 -19.01 -29.29 4.48
C ILE A 37 -17.91 -28.37 5.00
N SER A 38 -16.72 -28.38 4.40
CA SER A 38 -15.60 -27.51 4.81
C SER A 38 -15.97 -26.03 4.81
N LYS A 39 -16.76 -25.59 3.82
CA LYS A 39 -17.25 -24.20 3.71
C LYS A 39 -18.15 -23.74 4.86
N ARG A 40 -18.71 -24.66 5.65
CA ARG A 40 -19.62 -24.30 6.76
C ARG A 40 -18.86 -23.91 8.01
N ARG A 41 -17.61 -24.35 8.15
CA ARG A 41 -16.74 -23.88 9.23
C ARG A 41 -16.46 -22.41 8.99
N LYS A 42 -16.95 -21.56 9.88
CA LYS A 42 -16.67 -20.13 9.84
C LYS A 42 -15.29 -19.91 10.42
N GLU A 43 -14.31 -19.85 9.53
CA GLU A 43 -13.00 -19.32 9.84
C GLU A 43 -13.05 -17.80 9.75
N ASN A 44 -13.49 -17.17 10.84
CA ASN A 44 -13.38 -15.72 10.96
C ASN A 44 -11.90 -15.36 11.16
N ASP A 45 -11.50 -14.19 10.66
CA ASP A 45 -10.19 -13.57 10.94
C ASP A 45 -8.96 -14.24 10.28
N LEU A 46 -9.16 -15.07 9.24
CA LEU A 46 -8.05 -15.54 8.42
C LEU A 46 -7.59 -14.49 7.41
N GLU A 47 -6.31 -14.16 7.47
CA GLU A 47 -5.63 -13.29 6.52
C GLU A 47 -4.76 -14.12 5.58
N VAL A 48 -5.00 -14.01 4.27
CA VAL A 48 -4.26 -14.78 3.27
C VAL A 48 -3.26 -13.89 2.54
N TYR A 49 -1.99 -14.27 2.63
CA TYR A 49 -0.86 -13.63 1.97
C TYR A 49 -0.36 -14.53 0.84
N LEU A 50 -0.38 -14.02 -0.38
CA LEU A 50 -0.02 -14.74 -1.58
C LEU A 50 1.33 -14.26 -2.11
N ASN A 51 2.33 -15.13 -2.10
CA ASN A 51 3.63 -14.86 -2.70
C ASN A 51 3.71 -15.48 -4.10
N MET A 52 3.65 -14.64 -5.14
CA MET A 52 3.68 -15.09 -6.53
C MET A 52 5.06 -15.56 -6.99
N TYR A 53 6.13 -15.09 -6.34
CA TYR A 53 7.49 -15.46 -6.71
C TYR A 53 7.85 -16.89 -6.29
N PHE A 54 7.30 -17.34 -5.16
CA PHE A 54 7.50 -18.69 -4.64
C PHE A 54 6.27 -19.59 -4.77
N CYS A 55 5.13 -19.07 -5.25
CA CYS A 55 3.85 -19.78 -5.27
C CYS A 55 3.48 -20.33 -3.87
N VAL A 56 3.51 -19.44 -2.87
CA VAL A 56 3.25 -19.77 -1.47
C VAL A 56 2.03 -19.00 -0.96
N LEU A 57 1.16 -19.69 -0.23
CA LEU A 57 0.14 -19.06 0.61
C LEU A 57 0.63 -19.09 2.06
N THR A 58 0.59 -17.93 2.71
CA THR A 58 0.79 -17.82 4.17
C THR A 58 -0.53 -17.35 4.76
N ILE A 59 -1.03 -18.12 5.71
CA ILE A 59 -2.30 -17.87 6.38
C ILE A 59 -1.98 -17.39 7.77
N ARG A 60 -2.53 -16.23 8.14
CA ARG A 60 -2.43 -15.68 9.47
C ARG A 60 -3.77 -15.63 10.16
N ARG A 61 -3.75 -15.73 11.49
CA ARG A 61 -4.89 -15.46 12.36
C ARG A 61 -4.42 -14.53 13.45
N ASN A 62 -5.10 -13.40 13.64
CA ASN A 62 -4.75 -12.40 14.64
C ASN A 62 -3.27 -11.95 14.60
N GLY A 63 -2.69 -11.89 13.39
CA GLY A 63 -1.29 -11.50 13.17
C GLY A 63 -0.26 -12.64 13.28
N GLU A 64 -0.65 -13.83 13.73
CA GLU A 64 0.25 -14.99 13.87
C GLU A 64 0.16 -15.92 12.65
N ASP A 65 1.30 -16.41 12.18
CA ASP A 65 1.36 -17.41 11.09
C ASP A 65 0.80 -18.76 11.58
N VAL A 66 -0.35 -19.17 11.07
CA VAL A 66 -1.02 -20.43 11.47
C VAL A 66 -0.82 -21.56 10.45
N CYS A 67 -0.60 -21.23 9.19
CA CYS A 67 -0.41 -22.24 8.15
C CYS A 67 0.39 -21.66 6.97
N ARG A 68 1.36 -22.43 6.48
CA ARG A 68 2.12 -22.10 5.27
C ARG A 68 1.96 -23.20 4.23
N MET A 69 1.51 -22.84 3.03
CA MET A 69 1.27 -23.77 1.93
C MET A 69 2.19 -23.46 0.76
N VAL A 70 3.07 -24.41 0.42
CA VAL A 70 4.03 -24.30 -0.68
C VAL A 70 3.55 -25.12 -1.86
N TYR A 71 3.35 -24.48 -3.01
CA TYR A 71 2.96 -25.19 -4.23
C TYR A 71 4.15 -25.95 -4.83
N LYS A 72 3.98 -27.26 -5.03
CA LYS A 72 5.00 -28.14 -5.64
C LYS A 72 4.32 -29.36 -6.25
N GLN A 73 4.71 -29.74 -7.46
CA GLN A 73 4.18 -30.93 -8.15
C GLN A 73 2.63 -30.99 -8.18
N LYS A 74 1.99 -29.88 -8.58
CA LYS A 74 0.52 -29.77 -8.72
C LYS A 74 -0.29 -29.95 -7.42
N LYS A 75 0.33 -29.76 -6.26
CA LYS A 75 -0.34 -29.77 -4.96
C LYS A 75 0.28 -28.77 -4.00
N PHE A 76 -0.45 -28.44 -2.94
CA PHE A 76 0.10 -27.69 -1.82
C PHE A 76 0.71 -28.64 -0.79
N LEU A 77 1.91 -28.31 -0.33
CA LEU A 77 2.58 -28.94 0.80
C LEU A 77 2.52 -28.00 2.00
N PHE A 78 2.14 -28.53 3.16
CA PHE A 78 1.89 -27.75 4.37
C PHE A 78 3.12 -27.69 5.27
N ASN A 79 3.31 -26.54 5.92
CA ASN A 79 4.29 -26.27 6.97
C ASN A 79 5.73 -26.67 6.61
N ARG A 80 6.09 -26.55 5.32
CA ARG A 80 7.47 -26.74 4.86
C ARG A 80 8.22 -25.42 4.85
N GLU A 81 9.49 -25.44 5.22
CA GLU A 81 10.40 -24.29 5.10
C GLU A 81 11.13 -24.24 3.74
N GLU A 82 11.05 -25.31 2.95
CA GLU A 82 11.72 -25.40 1.66
C GLU A 82 11.38 -24.21 0.74
N ILE A 83 12.41 -23.67 0.08
CA ILE A 83 12.25 -22.75 -1.04
C ILE A 83 11.95 -23.61 -2.27
N PRO A 84 10.75 -23.52 -2.87
CA PRO A 84 10.42 -24.36 -4.01
C PRO A 84 11.30 -24.00 -5.22
N SER A 85 11.65 -25.03 -6.01
CA SER A 85 12.15 -24.84 -7.37
C SER A 85 11.08 -24.13 -8.18
N PHE A 86 11.45 -23.08 -8.90
CA PHE A 86 10.50 -22.31 -9.70
C PHE A 86 10.19 -23.06 -11.00
N ASP A 87 9.10 -23.83 -10.98
CA ASP A 87 8.51 -24.47 -12.14
C ASP A 87 6.97 -24.47 -12.00
N PRO A 88 6.32 -23.30 -12.00
CA PRO A 88 4.91 -23.22 -11.71
C PRO A 88 4.07 -23.53 -12.95
N ASP A 89 3.41 -24.69 -12.95
CA ASP A 89 2.11 -24.83 -13.59
C ASP A 89 1.13 -23.87 -12.91
N PHE A 90 1.06 -22.63 -13.42
CA PHE A 90 0.25 -21.55 -12.87
C PHE A 90 -1.24 -21.86 -12.93
N SER A 91 -1.71 -22.56 -13.96
CA SER A 91 -3.10 -22.99 -14.08
C SER A 91 -3.54 -23.84 -12.88
N SER A 92 -2.78 -24.90 -12.56
CA SER A 92 -3.05 -25.73 -11.40
C SER A 92 -2.90 -24.95 -10.08
N PHE A 93 -1.89 -24.08 -9.98
CA PHE A 93 -1.70 -23.22 -8.81
C PHE A 93 -2.89 -22.29 -8.54
N PHE A 94 -3.41 -21.64 -9.59
CA PHE A 94 -4.57 -20.75 -9.51
C PHE A 94 -5.82 -21.50 -9.10
N GLN A 95 -6.04 -22.69 -9.64
CA GLN A 95 -7.19 -23.53 -9.29
C GLN A 95 -7.18 -23.90 -7.80
N LEU A 96 -6.03 -24.37 -7.29
CA LEU A 96 -5.90 -24.74 -5.88
C LEU A 96 -5.99 -23.52 -4.96
N THR A 97 -5.38 -22.39 -5.35
CA THR A 97 -5.46 -21.13 -4.59
C THR A 97 -6.90 -20.63 -4.53
N GLN A 98 -7.61 -20.61 -5.67
CA GLN A 98 -9.01 -20.20 -5.70
C GLN A 98 -9.89 -21.16 -4.91
N HIS A 99 -9.61 -22.46 -4.96
CA HIS A 99 -10.34 -23.44 -4.16
C HIS A 99 -10.14 -23.20 -2.66
N PHE A 100 -8.93 -22.89 -2.21
CA PHE A 100 -8.67 -22.50 -0.82
C PHE A 100 -9.49 -21.26 -0.42
N LEU A 101 -9.39 -20.18 -1.20
CA LEU A 101 -10.12 -18.93 -0.95
C LEU A 101 -11.64 -19.15 -0.92
N ASP A 102 -12.17 -20.00 -1.81
CA ASP A 102 -13.59 -20.36 -1.85
C ASP A 102 -14.05 -21.20 -0.65
N VAL A 103 -13.18 -22.06 -0.13
CA VAL A 103 -13.48 -22.95 1.01
C VAL A 103 -13.55 -22.16 2.30
N PHE A 104 -12.56 -21.30 2.54
CA PHE A 104 -12.47 -20.53 3.77
C PHE A 104 -13.13 -19.14 3.68
N ASN A 105 -13.66 -18.79 2.51
CA ASN A 105 -14.31 -17.49 2.26
C ASN A 105 -13.42 -16.29 2.61
N CYS A 106 -12.12 -16.40 2.30
CA CYS A 106 -11.12 -15.39 2.63
C CYS A 106 -10.92 -14.39 1.48
N CYS A 107 -10.57 -13.15 1.84
CA CYS A 107 -9.98 -12.20 0.91
C CYS A 107 -8.46 -12.38 0.84
N LEU A 108 -7.82 -11.83 -0.20
CA LEU A 108 -6.37 -11.73 -0.27
C LEU A 108 -5.95 -10.47 0.49
N GLN A 109 -5.39 -10.66 1.69
CA GLN A 109 -4.87 -9.57 2.50
C GLN A 109 -3.71 -8.88 1.79
N GLN A 110 -2.83 -9.65 1.16
CA GLN A 110 -1.72 -9.10 0.38
C GLN A 110 -1.27 -10.06 -0.72
N ILE A 111 -0.83 -9.49 -1.85
CA ILE A 111 -0.10 -10.21 -2.89
C ILE A 111 1.32 -9.64 -3.01
N ASP A 112 2.32 -10.49 -2.83
CA ASP A 112 3.73 -10.16 -3.01
C ASP A 112 4.19 -10.57 -4.43
N PHE A 113 4.58 -9.57 -5.21
CA PHE A 113 5.22 -9.74 -6.50
C PHE A 113 6.72 -9.52 -6.39
N LYS A 114 7.46 -10.32 -7.17
CA LYS A 114 8.83 -10.00 -7.57
C LYS A 114 8.91 -10.03 -9.07
N LEU A 115 8.73 -8.85 -9.66
CA LEU A 115 8.71 -8.57 -11.10
C LEU A 115 10.12 -8.55 -11.71
N LYS A 116 11.06 -9.30 -11.12
CA LYS A 116 12.42 -9.48 -11.64
C LYS A 116 12.90 -10.90 -11.37
N ARG A 117 13.56 -11.50 -12.36
CA ARG A 117 14.11 -12.88 -12.34
C ARG A 117 12.98 -13.92 -12.20
N ARG A 118 13.12 -15.06 -12.88
CA ARG A 118 12.17 -16.21 -12.88
C ARG A 118 10.81 -15.97 -13.53
N LEU A 119 10.18 -14.81 -13.36
CA LEU A 119 8.91 -14.48 -14.02
C LEU A 119 9.14 -13.94 -15.44
N THR A 120 8.49 -14.52 -16.44
CA THR A 120 8.45 -14.00 -17.82
C THR A 120 7.24 -13.07 -17.99
N GLU A 121 7.22 -12.27 -19.07
CA GLU A 121 6.08 -11.42 -19.39
C GLU A 121 4.78 -12.23 -19.57
N ASN A 122 4.86 -13.39 -20.24
CA ASN A 122 3.72 -14.29 -20.42
C ASN A 122 3.19 -14.80 -19.07
N HIS A 123 4.07 -15.19 -18.15
CA HIS A 123 3.64 -15.58 -16.80
C HIS A 123 2.95 -14.43 -16.07
N LEU A 124 3.49 -13.21 -16.16
CA LEU A 124 2.87 -12.04 -15.54
C LEU A 124 1.48 -11.74 -16.15
N ILE A 125 1.34 -11.86 -17.46
CA ILE A 125 0.04 -11.71 -18.15
C ILE A 125 -0.96 -12.74 -17.64
N GLU A 126 -0.55 -14.02 -17.53
CA GLU A 126 -1.41 -15.09 -17.04
C GLU A 126 -1.89 -14.82 -15.61
N ILE A 127 -0.97 -14.41 -14.72
CA ILE A 127 -1.28 -14.04 -13.34
C ILE A 127 -2.26 -12.86 -13.28
N ILE A 128 -1.98 -11.77 -14.02
CA ILE A 128 -2.84 -10.58 -14.04
C ILE A 128 -4.23 -10.93 -14.57
N ASN A 129 -4.32 -11.76 -15.62
CA ASN A 129 -5.60 -12.21 -16.17
C ASN A 129 -6.39 -13.02 -15.14
N TRP A 130 -5.75 -13.92 -14.41
CA TRP A 130 -6.41 -14.65 -13.31
C TRP A 130 -6.89 -13.70 -12.21
N LEU A 131 -6.04 -12.77 -11.76
CA LEU A 131 -6.39 -11.81 -10.70
C LEU A 131 -7.56 -10.91 -11.11
N ASN A 132 -7.53 -10.36 -12.32
CA ASN A 132 -8.58 -9.50 -12.86
C ASN A 132 -9.92 -10.24 -12.96
N ASN A 133 -9.92 -11.53 -13.33
CA ASN A 133 -11.12 -12.34 -13.49
C ASN A 133 -11.62 -13.01 -12.19
N SER A 134 -10.79 -13.07 -11.15
CA SER A 134 -11.19 -13.62 -9.85
C SER A 134 -12.27 -12.75 -9.17
N LYS A 135 -13.16 -13.35 -8.37
CA LYS A 135 -14.11 -12.60 -7.53
C LYS A 135 -13.51 -12.18 -6.18
N THR A 136 -12.32 -12.66 -5.85
CA THR A 136 -11.68 -12.40 -4.56
C THR A 136 -11.25 -10.93 -4.45
N GLU A 137 -11.61 -10.27 -3.35
CA GLU A 137 -11.10 -8.94 -2.98
C GLU A 137 -9.59 -9.02 -2.72
N ILE A 138 -8.86 -8.05 -3.24
CA ILE A 138 -7.42 -7.88 -3.00
C ILE A 138 -7.25 -6.59 -2.20
N ARG A 139 -6.80 -6.72 -0.95
CA ARG A 139 -6.55 -5.56 -0.09
C ARG A 139 -5.25 -4.88 -0.47
N GLY A 140 -4.13 -5.59 -0.40
CA GLY A 140 -2.81 -5.03 -0.69
C GLY A 140 -2.06 -5.72 -1.83
N VAL A 141 -1.25 -4.95 -2.53
CA VAL A 141 -0.21 -5.46 -3.44
C VAL A 141 1.13 -4.88 -3.04
N VAL A 142 2.14 -5.74 -2.89
CA VAL A 142 3.52 -5.35 -2.66
C VAL A 142 4.36 -5.79 -3.85
N ILE A 143 5.02 -4.85 -4.51
CA ILE A 143 5.96 -5.10 -5.59
C ILE A 143 7.37 -4.97 -5.03
N LYS A 144 8.08 -6.09 -4.94
CA LYS A 144 9.47 -6.18 -4.48
C LYS A 144 10.37 -6.59 -5.62
N GLY A 145 11.18 -5.68 -6.13
CA GLY A 145 12.10 -6.06 -7.19
C GLY A 145 11.43 -6.10 -8.55
N ALA A 146 11.73 -5.13 -9.42
CA ALA A 146 11.15 -5.08 -10.76
C ALA A 146 12.19 -4.74 -11.84
N THR A 147 12.00 -5.25 -13.05
CA THR A 147 12.48 -4.56 -14.26
C THR A 147 11.43 -3.54 -14.67
N TRP A 148 11.82 -2.53 -15.45
CA TRP A 148 10.88 -1.54 -15.97
C TRP A 148 9.77 -2.20 -16.81
N SER A 149 10.13 -3.06 -17.78
CA SER A 149 9.16 -3.71 -18.69
C SER A 149 8.08 -4.47 -17.93
N MET A 150 8.45 -5.19 -16.87
CA MET A 150 7.51 -5.96 -16.05
C MET A 150 6.62 -5.06 -15.18
N LEU A 151 7.17 -3.96 -14.64
CA LEU A 151 6.40 -2.98 -13.88
C LEU A 151 5.39 -2.27 -14.78
N GLU A 152 5.81 -1.80 -15.94
CA GLU A 152 4.95 -1.16 -16.94
C GLU A 152 3.84 -2.10 -17.41
N LEU A 153 4.19 -3.34 -17.73
CA LEU A 153 3.23 -4.38 -18.09
C LEU A 153 2.19 -4.58 -16.99
N TYR A 154 2.62 -4.61 -15.72
CA TYR A 154 1.71 -4.69 -14.57
C TYR A 154 0.78 -3.47 -14.49
N MET A 155 1.34 -2.26 -14.48
CA MET A 155 0.58 -1.01 -14.32
C MET A 155 -0.45 -0.79 -15.43
N ASN A 156 -0.15 -1.28 -16.64
CA ASN A 156 -1.02 -1.14 -17.80
C ASN A 156 -2.09 -2.23 -17.93
N ARG A 157 -1.86 -3.43 -17.40
CA ARG A 157 -2.79 -4.58 -17.55
C ARG A 157 -3.61 -4.89 -16.31
N PHE A 158 -3.12 -4.57 -15.12
CA PHE A 158 -3.88 -4.79 -13.90
C PHE A 158 -5.07 -3.82 -13.85
N ARG A 159 -6.26 -4.34 -13.57
CA ARG A 159 -7.53 -3.56 -13.63
C ARG A 159 -8.31 -3.57 -12.34
N LYS A 160 -7.95 -4.42 -11.38
CA LYS A 160 -8.68 -4.51 -10.12
C LYS A 160 -8.43 -3.31 -9.22
N THR A 161 -9.50 -2.87 -8.56
CA THR A 161 -9.36 -1.93 -7.45
C THR A 161 -8.75 -2.64 -6.26
N ILE A 162 -7.72 -2.03 -5.68
CA ILE A 162 -7.05 -2.48 -4.47
C ILE A 162 -7.13 -1.38 -3.41
N ARG A 163 -6.91 -1.75 -2.15
CA ARG A 163 -6.79 -0.76 -1.09
C ARG A 163 -5.39 -0.15 -1.06
N GLN A 164 -4.37 -0.99 -1.23
CA GLN A 164 -2.99 -0.57 -0.98
C GLN A 164 -2.04 -1.04 -2.07
N LEU A 165 -1.15 -0.15 -2.51
CA LEU A 165 -0.02 -0.47 -3.37
C LEU A 165 1.28 -0.03 -2.71
N TYR A 166 2.18 -1.00 -2.52
CA TYR A 166 3.48 -0.79 -1.92
C TYR A 166 4.58 -1.15 -2.91
N PHE A 167 5.39 -0.17 -3.31
CA PHE A 167 6.57 -0.41 -4.12
C PHE A 167 7.83 -0.39 -3.23
N ASN A 168 8.51 -1.52 -3.17
CA ASN A 168 9.67 -1.75 -2.31
C ASN A 168 10.82 -2.39 -3.09
N ASP A 169 11.57 -1.58 -3.85
CA ASP A 169 12.80 -2.04 -4.50
C ASP A 169 13.96 -1.05 -4.29
N LYS A 170 14.87 -1.41 -3.37
CA LYS A 170 16.10 -0.64 -3.10
C LYS A 170 17.06 -0.57 -4.28
N LYS A 171 16.99 -1.53 -5.20
CA LYS A 171 17.93 -1.69 -6.31
C LYS A 171 17.32 -1.36 -7.66
N PHE A 172 16.14 -0.73 -7.68
CA PHE A 172 15.48 -0.36 -8.92
C PHE A 172 16.31 0.70 -9.63
N LYS A 173 16.72 0.41 -10.86
CA LYS A 173 17.42 1.35 -11.74
C LYS A 173 16.49 1.71 -12.88
N ASN A 174 16.26 2.99 -13.11
CA ASN A 174 15.52 3.46 -14.27
C ASN A 174 16.46 3.54 -15.49
N GLU A 175 16.92 2.38 -15.97
CA GLU A 175 17.95 2.29 -17.02
C GLU A 175 17.46 2.80 -18.39
N GLY A 176 16.15 3.03 -18.56
CA GLY A 176 15.56 3.52 -19.82
C GLY A 176 15.02 4.95 -19.77
N GLY A 177 15.17 5.67 -18.66
CA GLY A 177 14.63 7.05 -18.51
C GLY A 177 13.11 7.14 -18.58
N TYR A 178 12.40 6.01 -18.44
CA TYR A 178 10.96 5.96 -18.57
C TYR A 178 10.26 6.51 -17.33
N ILE A 179 9.07 7.05 -17.57
CA ILE A 179 8.29 7.84 -16.64
C ILE A 179 6.91 7.21 -16.54
N CYS A 180 6.48 6.85 -15.32
CA CYS A 180 5.11 6.42 -15.10
C CYS A 180 4.19 7.64 -15.25
N LYS A 181 3.30 7.60 -16.25
CA LYS A 181 2.34 8.69 -16.51
C LYS A 181 1.01 8.49 -15.78
N SER A 182 0.58 7.25 -15.62
CA SER A 182 -0.69 6.93 -14.95
C SER A 182 -0.68 5.53 -14.36
N VAL A 183 -1.56 5.33 -13.37
CA VAL A 183 -1.93 4.02 -12.84
C VAL A 183 -3.35 3.73 -13.30
N ASN A 184 -3.55 2.67 -14.08
CA ASN A 184 -4.83 2.43 -14.78
C ASN A 184 -5.81 1.53 -13.99
N PHE A 185 -5.72 1.56 -12.67
CA PHE A 185 -6.59 0.84 -11.74
C PHE A 185 -6.76 1.64 -10.44
N GLY A 186 -7.86 1.40 -9.74
CA GLY A 186 -8.17 2.15 -8.51
C GLY A 186 -7.32 1.72 -7.32
N ILE A 187 -6.79 2.69 -6.59
CA ILE A 187 -6.17 2.52 -5.26
C ILE A 187 -6.99 3.35 -4.29
N LYS A 188 -7.52 2.75 -3.22
CA LYS A 188 -8.41 3.46 -2.29
C LYS A 188 -7.66 4.10 -1.12
N ASP A 189 -6.85 3.31 -0.41
CA ASP A 189 -6.36 3.68 0.90
C ASP A 189 -4.95 4.27 0.80
N SER A 190 -3.98 3.55 0.22
CA SER A 190 -2.58 4.01 0.23
C SER A 190 -1.75 3.60 -0.98
N PHE A 191 -1.03 4.56 -1.55
CA PHE A 191 0.09 4.34 -2.45
C PHE A 191 1.40 4.73 -1.75
N LEU A 192 2.32 3.78 -1.53
CA LEU A 192 3.65 4.09 -0.99
C LEU A 192 4.76 3.57 -1.88
N SER A 193 5.72 4.44 -2.19
CA SER A 193 6.99 4.08 -2.79
C SER A 193 8.14 4.37 -1.82
N LEU A 194 8.66 3.30 -1.19
CA LEU A 194 9.51 3.38 0.01
C LEU A 194 10.98 3.75 -0.28
N HIS A 195 11.42 3.58 -1.52
CA HIS A 195 12.80 3.73 -1.93
C HIS A 195 12.91 4.71 -3.10
N ASN A 196 14.13 4.87 -3.63
CA ASN A 196 14.39 5.76 -4.75
C ASN A 196 13.42 5.50 -5.91
N SER A 197 12.59 6.49 -6.22
CA SER A 197 11.48 6.35 -7.18
C SER A 197 11.58 7.36 -8.31
N PRO A 198 12.67 7.35 -9.10
CA PRO A 198 12.85 8.29 -10.21
C PRO A 198 11.84 8.06 -11.33
N TRP A 199 11.11 6.94 -11.30
CA TRP A 199 10.04 6.60 -12.22
C TRP A 199 8.68 7.22 -11.85
N PHE A 200 8.52 7.64 -10.59
CA PHE A 200 7.29 8.23 -10.09
C PHE A 200 7.32 9.73 -10.40
N HIS A 201 6.50 10.14 -11.37
CA HIS A 201 6.51 11.48 -11.94
C HIS A 201 5.22 12.25 -11.61
N LEU A 202 5.22 13.55 -11.89
CA LEU A 202 4.11 14.46 -11.66
C LEU A 202 2.78 13.93 -12.23
N ASP A 203 2.76 13.50 -13.49
CA ASP A 203 1.56 12.93 -14.11
C ASP A 203 0.98 11.75 -13.33
N CYS A 204 1.84 10.89 -12.76
CA CYS A 204 1.40 9.75 -11.97
C CYS A 204 0.66 10.22 -10.73
N ILE A 205 1.26 11.10 -9.94
CA ILE A 205 0.64 11.61 -8.71
C ILE A 205 -0.63 12.42 -8.99
N LEU A 206 -0.66 13.20 -10.08
CA LEU A 206 -1.85 13.96 -10.49
C LEU A 206 -3.05 13.07 -10.86
N ASN A 207 -2.80 11.83 -11.28
CA ASN A 207 -3.83 10.86 -11.63
C ASN A 207 -4.20 9.91 -10.48
N LEU A 208 -3.49 9.97 -9.34
CA LEU A 208 -3.87 9.21 -8.15
C LEU A 208 -5.08 9.87 -7.46
N ASN A 209 -5.88 9.05 -6.80
CA ASN A 209 -6.96 9.50 -5.93
C ASN A 209 -7.17 8.48 -4.81
N CYS A 210 -6.29 8.54 -3.80
CA CYS A 210 -6.30 7.66 -2.63
C CYS A 210 -6.05 8.47 -1.35
N GLU A 211 -6.38 7.91 -0.18
CA GLU A 211 -6.28 8.64 1.09
C GLU A 211 -4.83 9.01 1.45
N GLN A 212 -3.86 8.16 1.10
CA GLN A 212 -2.46 8.35 1.46
C GLN A 212 -1.52 8.15 0.27
N ILE A 213 -0.66 9.14 0.03
CA ILE A 213 0.35 9.09 -1.02
C ILE A 213 1.71 9.32 -0.39
N SER A 214 2.64 8.41 -0.66
CA SER A 214 4.03 8.58 -0.26
C SER A 214 5.00 8.23 -1.38
N GLY A 215 5.93 9.14 -1.65
CA GLY A 215 7.01 8.93 -2.60
C GLY A 215 8.33 9.38 -2.00
N ASN A 216 9.35 8.52 -2.07
CA ASN A 216 10.67 8.79 -1.50
C ASN A 216 11.72 9.08 -2.59
N LYS A 217 12.57 10.08 -2.35
CA LYS A 217 13.65 10.53 -3.25
C LYS A 217 13.18 10.74 -4.70
N LEU A 218 12.12 11.51 -4.87
CA LEU A 218 11.55 11.89 -6.16
C LEU A 218 12.43 12.93 -6.86
N ASN A 219 12.43 12.91 -8.18
CA ASN A 219 13.13 13.92 -8.99
C ASN A 219 12.24 15.14 -9.28
N PHE A 220 11.34 15.49 -8.35
CA PHE A 220 10.47 16.65 -8.51
C PHE A 220 11.27 17.94 -8.34
N THR A 221 11.04 18.89 -9.21
CA THR A 221 11.46 20.28 -9.07
C THR A 221 10.53 21.02 -8.09
N ALA A 222 10.89 22.25 -7.70
CA ALA A 222 9.98 23.08 -6.91
C ALA A 222 8.71 23.41 -7.72
N GLU A 223 8.86 23.59 -9.04
CA GLU A 223 7.77 23.79 -9.98
C GLU A 223 6.83 22.58 -10.04
N ASP A 224 7.35 21.35 -10.12
CA ASP A 224 6.49 20.15 -10.13
C ASP A 224 5.63 20.04 -8.86
N LEU A 225 6.23 20.30 -7.69
CA LEU A 225 5.51 20.32 -6.41
C LEU A 225 4.47 21.46 -6.39
N ASN A 226 4.80 22.63 -6.93
CA ASN A 226 3.87 23.74 -7.04
C ASN A 226 2.69 23.40 -7.97
N VAL A 227 2.94 22.80 -9.13
CA VAL A 227 1.88 22.34 -10.05
C VAL A 227 0.96 21.34 -9.37
N PHE A 228 1.51 20.39 -8.61
CA PHE A 228 0.72 19.47 -7.80
C PHE A 228 -0.18 20.22 -6.80
N LEU A 229 0.38 21.14 -6.01
CA LEU A 229 -0.36 21.89 -5.00
C LEU A 229 -1.45 22.78 -5.61
N ARG A 230 -1.14 23.50 -6.68
CA ARG A 230 -2.09 24.34 -7.41
C ARG A 230 -3.23 23.51 -8.00
N SER A 231 -2.91 22.36 -8.59
CA SER A 231 -3.92 21.40 -9.08
C SER A 231 -4.83 20.89 -7.95
N TRP A 232 -4.25 20.59 -6.79
CA TRP A 232 -5.02 20.21 -5.60
C TRP A 232 -5.88 21.37 -5.08
N GLN A 233 -5.35 22.60 -5.01
CA GLN A 233 -6.09 23.81 -4.59
C GLN A 233 -7.27 24.14 -5.51
N GLU A 234 -7.15 23.84 -6.79
CA GLU A 234 -8.23 23.97 -7.76
C GLU A 234 -9.22 22.80 -7.71
N GLY A 235 -8.95 21.79 -6.87
CA GLY A 235 -9.77 20.59 -6.74
C GLY A 235 -9.71 19.69 -7.98
N LYS A 236 -8.67 19.77 -8.80
CA LYS A 236 -8.54 18.96 -10.02
C LYS A 236 -7.97 17.57 -9.76
N THR A 237 -7.18 17.41 -8.70
CA THR A 237 -6.48 16.16 -8.38
C THR A 237 -6.64 15.78 -6.91
N ASN A 238 -6.45 14.49 -6.59
CA ASN A 238 -6.28 13.99 -5.22
C ASN A 238 -7.33 14.50 -4.21
N ARG A 239 -8.62 14.47 -4.59
CA ARG A 239 -9.71 15.01 -3.75
C ARG A 239 -9.90 14.22 -2.46
N GLU A 240 -9.63 12.92 -2.51
CA GLU A 240 -9.75 11.99 -1.38
C GLU A 240 -8.48 11.95 -0.52
N ALA A 241 -7.41 12.67 -0.91
CA ALA A 241 -6.16 12.63 -0.18
C ALA A 241 -6.33 13.27 1.19
N LYS A 242 -5.91 12.52 2.21
CA LYS A 242 -5.79 12.95 3.61
C LYS A 242 -4.34 13.20 3.97
N GLN A 243 -3.41 12.46 3.37
CA GLN A 243 -1.98 12.60 3.64
C GLN A 243 -1.14 12.46 2.37
N VAL A 244 -0.23 13.41 2.14
CA VAL A 244 0.71 13.39 1.03
C VAL A 244 2.12 13.63 1.56
N VAL A 245 3.00 12.66 1.42
CA VAL A 245 4.38 12.70 1.91
C VAL A 245 5.34 12.49 0.76
N LEU A 246 5.96 13.57 0.29
CA LEU A 246 6.87 13.57 -0.85
C LEU A 246 8.26 13.96 -0.38
N SER A 247 9.24 13.07 -0.59
CA SER A 247 10.64 13.41 -0.39
C SER A 247 11.33 13.61 -1.74
N THR A 248 12.07 14.69 -1.91
CA THR A 248 12.84 14.98 -3.13
C THR A 248 14.27 14.49 -3.02
N SER A 249 14.92 14.23 -4.16
CA SER A 249 16.31 13.78 -4.22
C SER A 249 17.32 14.87 -3.85
N SER A 250 16.93 16.14 -3.93
CA SER A 250 17.69 17.30 -3.46
C SER A 250 16.76 18.34 -2.84
N PRO A 251 17.27 19.23 -1.97
CA PRO A 251 16.43 20.23 -1.30
C PRO A 251 15.73 21.15 -2.29
N ARG A 252 14.54 21.64 -1.90
CA ARG A 252 13.73 22.60 -2.66
C ARG A 252 13.35 23.77 -1.78
N ASP A 253 13.41 24.97 -2.36
CA ASP A 253 12.95 26.16 -1.69
C ASP A 253 11.44 26.08 -1.49
N VAL A 254 11.02 26.05 -0.22
CA VAL A 254 9.62 26.00 0.19
C VAL A 254 8.86 27.22 -0.35
N LYS A 255 9.47 28.41 -0.42
CA LYS A 255 8.79 29.60 -0.94
C LYS A 255 8.42 29.43 -2.41
N GLU A 256 9.30 28.81 -3.20
CA GLU A 256 9.01 28.50 -4.61
C GLU A 256 7.97 27.37 -4.73
N VAL A 257 8.05 26.33 -3.90
CA VAL A 257 7.04 25.24 -3.87
C VAL A 257 5.65 25.79 -3.55
N LEU A 258 5.53 26.73 -2.61
CA LEU A 258 4.26 27.30 -2.15
C LEU A 258 3.87 28.59 -2.86
N LYS A 259 4.58 28.98 -3.92
CA LYS A 259 4.35 30.21 -4.66
C LYS A 259 2.93 30.28 -5.18
N GLY A 260 2.23 31.37 -4.85
CA GLY A 260 0.84 31.57 -5.22
C GLY A 260 -0.15 30.60 -4.55
N CYS A 261 0.25 29.80 -3.56
CA CYS A 261 -0.66 28.94 -2.81
C CYS A 261 -1.29 29.64 -1.60
N GLY A 262 -0.83 30.85 -1.23
CA GLY A 262 -1.34 31.57 -0.06
C GLY A 262 -0.98 30.89 1.27
N GLY A 263 0.26 30.39 1.38
CA GLY A 263 0.73 29.72 2.59
C GLY A 263 0.83 30.66 3.80
N GLU A 264 0.26 30.26 4.92
CA GLU A 264 0.31 30.99 6.19
C GLU A 264 1.11 30.19 7.23
N LEU A 265 2.21 30.74 7.73
CA LEU A 265 3.04 30.07 8.72
C LEU A 265 2.43 30.22 10.13
N MET A 266 2.15 29.09 10.78
CA MET A 266 1.47 29.03 12.07
C MET A 266 2.41 28.63 13.21
N ASP A 267 2.26 29.30 14.36
CA ASP A 267 3.08 29.05 15.56
C ASP A 267 2.67 27.73 16.24
N PRO A 268 3.61 26.78 16.47
CA PRO A 268 3.31 25.49 17.09
C PRO A 268 2.84 25.58 18.55
N ARG A 269 3.12 26.70 19.23
CA ARG A 269 2.71 26.93 20.64
C ARG A 269 1.21 27.21 20.75
N THR A 270 0.62 27.83 19.74
CA THR A 270 -0.78 28.28 19.76
C THR A 270 -1.68 27.55 18.78
N ASN A 271 -1.12 26.90 17.76
CA ASN A 271 -1.89 26.21 16.72
C ASN A 271 -1.69 24.70 16.81
N LYS A 272 -2.77 23.98 17.13
CA LYS A 272 -2.79 22.52 17.27
C LYS A 272 -4.04 21.97 16.59
N LEU A 273 -3.87 21.00 15.70
CA LEU A 273 -4.96 20.34 14.98
C LEU A 273 -4.90 18.82 15.19
N LYS A 274 -6.08 18.21 15.41
CA LYS A 274 -6.23 16.77 15.53
C LYS A 274 -6.43 16.16 14.16
N PHE A 275 -5.63 15.16 13.80
CA PHE A 275 -5.68 14.50 12.51
C PHE A 275 -5.78 12.98 12.68
N ARG A 276 -6.63 12.33 11.89
CA ARG A 276 -6.83 10.87 11.94
C ARG A 276 -6.08 10.21 10.80
N ILE A 277 -4.98 9.53 11.12
CA ILE A 277 -4.09 8.88 10.14
C ILE A 277 -4.38 7.39 10.03
N LEU A 278 -4.29 6.83 8.83
CA LEU A 278 -4.31 5.38 8.62
C LEU A 278 -2.88 4.82 8.75
N ARG A 279 -2.66 3.92 9.71
CA ARG A 279 -1.38 3.20 9.92
C ARG A 279 -1.67 1.71 10.07
N GLN A 280 -0.99 0.87 9.28
CA GLN A 280 -1.12 -0.59 9.36
C GLN A 280 -2.58 -1.09 9.40
N ASN A 281 -3.46 -0.52 8.56
CA ASN A 281 -4.90 -0.80 8.51
C ASN A 281 -5.73 -0.39 9.73
N LYS A 282 -5.18 0.44 10.62
CA LYS A 282 -5.88 1.02 11.76
C LYS A 282 -5.82 2.54 11.70
N TYR A 283 -6.90 3.19 12.12
CA TYR A 283 -6.87 4.63 12.25
C TYR A 283 -6.38 5.01 13.64
N GLU A 284 -5.43 5.93 13.68
CA GLU A 284 -4.85 6.49 14.90
C GLU A 284 -5.02 8.01 14.86
N ASP A 285 -5.27 8.60 16.02
CA ASP A 285 -5.32 10.04 16.16
C ASP A 285 -3.92 10.58 16.44
N ILE A 286 -3.50 11.58 15.68
CA ILE A 286 -2.25 12.30 15.85
C ILE A 286 -2.53 13.80 15.98
N TRP A 287 -1.62 14.54 16.59
CA TRP A 287 -1.71 15.99 16.68
C TRP A 287 -0.64 16.65 15.82
N ILE A 288 -1.04 17.68 15.08
CA ILE A 288 -0.17 18.51 14.24
C ILE A 288 -0.12 19.90 14.85
N ARG A 289 1.09 20.39 15.13
CA ARG A 289 1.32 21.70 15.74
C ARG A 289 2.04 22.63 14.76
N GLY A 290 1.52 23.85 14.60
CA GLY A 290 2.07 24.85 13.69
C GLY A 290 2.03 24.39 12.23
N GLY A 291 3.10 24.68 11.49
CA GLY A 291 3.24 24.35 10.06
C GLY A 291 2.75 25.45 9.14
N ILE A 292 2.71 25.19 7.83
CA ILE A 292 2.22 26.14 6.83
C ILE A 292 0.83 25.72 6.37
N TYR A 293 -0.14 26.61 6.58
CA TYR A 293 -1.54 26.38 6.25
C TYR A 293 -1.79 26.84 4.81
N ILE A 294 -2.45 25.99 4.04
CA ILE A 294 -2.82 26.22 2.65
C ILE A 294 -4.27 25.82 2.49
N ARG A 295 -5.05 26.62 1.78
CA ARG A 295 -6.47 26.34 1.54
C ARG A 295 -6.74 25.96 0.11
N ARG A 296 -7.60 24.97 -0.07
CA ARG A 296 -8.26 24.66 -1.35
C ARG A 296 -9.40 25.66 -1.58
N ASN A 297 -9.81 25.85 -2.83
CA ASN A 297 -10.85 26.81 -3.20
C ASN A 297 -12.21 26.53 -2.56
N ASP A 298 -12.47 25.29 -2.12
CA ASP A 298 -13.67 24.90 -1.37
C ASP A 298 -13.55 25.06 0.16
N GLY A 299 -12.43 25.60 0.64
CA GLY A 299 -12.16 25.83 2.06
C GLY A 299 -11.43 24.69 2.76
N CYS A 300 -11.23 23.54 2.11
CA CYS A 300 -10.48 22.41 2.69
C CYS A 300 -9.05 22.84 3.05
N LEU A 301 -8.60 22.46 4.24
CA LEU A 301 -7.32 22.90 4.82
C LEU A 301 -6.26 21.82 4.59
N ALA A 302 -5.12 22.20 4.04
CA ALA A 302 -3.90 21.42 4.08
C ALA A 302 -2.87 22.08 4.99
N VAL A 303 -2.15 21.27 5.76
CA VAL A 303 -1.06 21.72 6.62
C VAL A 303 0.22 21.02 6.20
N MET A 304 1.20 21.81 5.75
CA MET A 304 2.56 21.35 5.52
C MET A 304 3.34 21.39 6.82
N GLN A 305 3.82 20.25 7.28
CA GLN A 305 4.59 20.15 8.51
C GLN A 305 6.02 20.67 8.28
N THR A 306 6.47 21.60 9.13
CA THR A 306 7.81 22.22 9.08
C THR A 306 8.80 21.63 10.08
N ASN A 307 8.30 20.86 11.06
CA ASN A 307 9.14 20.23 12.10
C ASN A 307 9.25 18.73 11.83
N SER A 308 10.46 18.21 11.88
CA SER A 308 10.87 16.84 11.57
C SER A 308 10.00 15.76 12.24
N TYR A 309 9.06 15.21 11.47
CA TYR A 309 8.56 13.82 11.49
C TYR A 309 7.96 13.20 12.75
N ARG A 310 7.77 13.91 13.87
CA ARG A 310 7.08 13.32 15.02
C ARG A 310 5.64 13.83 15.15
N PRO A 311 4.62 12.97 14.95
CA PRO A 311 3.27 13.30 15.38
C PRO A 311 3.25 13.39 16.90
N TYR A 312 2.57 14.41 17.42
CA TYR A 312 2.45 14.63 18.86
C TYR A 312 1.38 13.71 19.45
N THR A 313 1.62 13.24 20.67
CA THR A 313 0.51 12.76 21.52
C THR A 313 -0.27 13.96 22.09
N GLU A 314 -1.48 13.73 22.61
CA GLU A 314 -2.35 14.83 23.05
C GLU A 314 -1.70 15.70 24.13
N ASP A 315 -1.00 15.07 25.08
CA ASP A 315 -0.41 15.71 26.24
C ASP A 315 1.05 16.12 26.04
N GLU A 316 1.59 15.99 24.83
CA GLU A 316 2.98 16.35 24.53
C GLU A 316 3.10 17.86 24.34
N ASP A 317 3.86 18.50 25.23
CA ASP A 317 4.24 19.90 25.14
C ASP A 317 5.21 20.14 23.98
N VAL A 318 5.19 21.37 23.45
CA VAL A 318 6.14 21.79 22.40
C VAL A 318 7.51 21.96 23.06
N SER A 319 8.52 21.26 22.55
CA SER A 319 9.89 21.39 23.08
C SER A 319 10.50 22.75 22.69
N GLU A 320 11.46 23.23 23.50
CA GLU A 320 12.20 24.45 23.19
C GLU A 320 12.88 24.37 21.81
N GLU A 321 13.45 23.23 21.45
CA GLU A 321 14.02 22.96 20.13
C GLU A 321 13.01 23.20 18.99
N GLN A 322 11.76 22.78 19.15
CA GLN A 322 10.71 22.99 18.16
C GLN A 322 10.32 24.45 18.02
N VAL A 323 10.34 25.20 19.12
CA VAL A 323 10.10 26.65 19.11
C VAL A 323 11.26 27.37 18.42
N GLU A 324 12.50 27.01 18.70
CA GLU A 324 13.68 27.58 18.04
C GLU A 324 13.68 27.32 16.53
N VAL A 325 13.37 26.09 16.10
CA VAL A 325 13.21 25.73 14.69
C VAL A 325 12.14 26.59 14.04
N TYR A 326 10.97 26.75 14.68
CA TYR A 326 9.91 27.62 14.18
C TYR A 326 10.34 29.08 14.07
N LEU A 327 11.00 29.65 15.09
CA LEU A 327 11.43 31.05 15.07
C LEU A 327 12.41 31.31 13.92
N LYS A 328 13.39 30.41 13.73
CA LYS A 328 14.32 30.46 12.59
C LYS A 328 13.58 30.36 11.25
N TYR A 329 12.63 29.44 11.15
CA TYR A 329 11.80 29.27 9.97
C TYR A 329 10.98 30.52 9.65
N ARG A 330 10.39 31.14 10.68
CA ARG A 330 9.58 32.36 10.60
C ARG A 330 10.38 33.56 10.14
N ASP A 331 11.58 33.74 10.69
CA ASP A 331 12.43 34.88 10.33
C ASP A 331 12.87 34.78 8.86
N ASN A 332 13.18 33.57 8.38
CA ASN A 332 13.44 33.31 6.96
C ASN A 332 12.18 33.46 6.09
N TRP A 333 11.02 33.00 6.57
CA TRP A 333 9.74 33.11 5.86
C TRP A 333 9.36 34.57 5.57
N ASN A 334 9.53 35.45 6.57
CA ASN A 334 9.16 36.86 6.49
C ASN A 334 10.22 37.75 5.81
N SER A 335 11.44 37.26 5.61
CA SER A 335 12.48 38.04 4.94
C SER A 335 12.26 38.08 3.43
N GLU A 336 12.06 39.27 2.87
CA GLU A 336 11.99 39.51 1.42
C GLU A 336 13.37 39.42 0.74
N ASN A 337 14.46 39.59 1.52
CA ASN A 337 15.84 39.71 1.03
C ASN A 337 16.81 38.68 1.65
N SER A 338 16.32 37.63 2.32
CA SER A 338 17.24 36.59 2.82
C SER A 338 17.80 35.81 1.63
N HIS A 339 19.11 35.88 1.43
CA HIS A 339 19.82 34.94 0.56
C HIS A 339 19.69 33.48 1.02
N ASP A 340 19.21 33.25 2.25
CA ASP A 340 18.94 31.94 2.81
C ASP A 340 17.64 31.36 2.23
N GLN A 341 17.80 30.47 1.25
CA GLN A 341 16.72 29.64 0.73
C GLN A 341 16.19 28.71 1.83
N LEU A 342 14.87 28.67 1.99
CA LEU A 342 14.24 27.76 2.94
C LEU A 342 14.11 26.39 2.28
N ASN A 343 15.19 25.62 2.36
CA ASN A 343 15.36 24.40 1.59
C ASN A 343 14.92 23.17 2.38
N GLU A 344 13.88 22.48 1.89
CA GLU A 344 13.38 21.23 2.45
C GLU A 344 13.54 20.06 1.48
N THR A 345 13.75 18.86 2.01
CA THR A 345 13.77 17.60 1.23
C THR A 345 12.54 16.74 1.47
N PHE A 346 11.70 17.12 2.44
CA PHE A 346 10.52 16.38 2.86
C PHE A 346 9.32 17.31 2.92
N PHE A 347 8.30 17.01 2.12
CA PHE A 347 7.07 17.76 2.01
C PHE A 347 5.93 16.87 2.51
N SER A 348 5.53 17.07 3.76
CA SER A 348 4.46 16.30 4.40
C SER A 348 3.23 17.18 4.58
N PHE A 349 2.18 16.90 3.80
CA PHE A 349 0.90 17.57 3.86
C PHE A 349 -0.15 16.69 4.53
N TYR A 350 -0.90 17.28 5.44
CA TYR A 350 -2.07 16.67 6.09
C TYR A 350 -3.31 17.49 5.72
N ILE A 351 -4.34 16.83 5.21
CA ILE A 351 -5.52 17.44 4.61
C ILE A 351 -6.75 17.13 5.47
N PHE A 352 -7.45 18.17 5.92
CA PHE A 352 -8.52 18.14 6.92
C PHE A 352 -9.92 18.26 6.31
#